data_AF-A0A2B7WXL7-F1
#
_entry.id   AF-A0A2B7WXL7-F1
#
_cell.length_a   1.000
_cell.length_b   1.000
_cell.length_c   1.000
_cell.angle_alpha   90.00
_cell.angle_beta   90.00
_cell.angle_gamma   90.00
#
_symmetry.space_group_name_H-M   'P 1'
#
loop_
_entity.id
_entity.type
_entity.pdbx_description
1 polymer ?
#
loop_
_entity_poly.entity_id
_entity_poly.type
_entity_poly.pdbx_seq_one_letter_code
_entity_poly.pdbx_strand_id
1 'polypeptide(L)'
;MSAPGAIPSCDCWVATIRILNQCESPFKQLPQSPTSMPFNELLALSQNLVQHWEVMNGCTSSEAHINPQLLRFMADAVGRVLTLHDIVVEGMLLSRQPDDLQRQGRTYGDAGRNCPHATFSLEPNSQACNVADCGDGRACQNATLAFVGSLKLDDEEEVSIVFQEALRHSIIRLGAMLQDIEEEIHQFGPDEFSNVERPLQDTEVKGLIGRLFGVLGRISSLN
;
A
#
# COMPACT_ATOMS: atom_id res chain seq x y z
N MET A 1 -27.94 25.82 -39.50
CA MET A 1 -27.39 26.55 -38.34
C MET A 1 -27.41 25.56 -37.18
N SER A 2 -26.26 24.96 -36.87
CA SER A 2 -26.14 23.97 -35.79
C SER A 2 -26.13 24.71 -34.46
N ALA A 3 -27.00 24.30 -33.53
CA ALA A 3 -27.01 24.83 -32.18
C ALA A 3 -25.65 24.57 -31.49
N PRO A 4 -25.15 25.47 -30.63
CA PRO A 4 -23.97 25.17 -29.81
C PRO A 4 -24.31 23.97 -28.93
N GLY A 5 -23.74 22.82 -29.27
CA GLY A 5 -23.92 21.58 -28.51
C GLY A 5 -23.44 21.81 -27.09
N ALA A 6 -24.28 21.47 -26.11
CA ALA A 6 -23.87 21.42 -24.71
C ALA A 6 -22.60 20.56 -24.61
N ILE A 7 -21.54 21.10 -24.02
CA ILE A 7 -20.31 20.35 -23.75
C ILE A 7 -20.71 19.15 -22.87
N PRO A 8 -20.42 17.91 -23.29
CA PRO A 8 -20.71 16.75 -22.47
C PRO A 8 -20.02 16.90 -21.11
N SER A 9 -20.79 16.96 -20.03
CA SER A 9 -20.22 16.97 -18.68
C SER A 9 -19.66 15.59 -18.37
N CYS A 10 -18.36 15.47 -18.19
CA CYS A 10 -17.76 14.24 -17.68
C CYS A 10 -17.71 14.25 -16.15
N ASP A 11 -17.70 13.05 -15.53
CA ASP A 11 -17.60 12.89 -14.07
C ASP A 11 -16.14 12.81 -13.56
N CYS A 12 -15.15 13.06 -14.42
CA CYS A 12 -13.72 12.91 -14.10
C CYS A 12 -13.32 13.70 -12.86
N TRP A 13 -13.77 14.95 -12.72
CA TRP A 13 -13.41 15.78 -11.57
C TRP A 13 -13.96 15.22 -10.23
N VAL A 14 -15.20 14.74 -10.23
CA VAL A 14 -15.81 14.14 -9.04
C VAL A 14 -15.06 12.88 -8.63
N ALA A 15 -14.65 12.07 -9.60
CA ALA A 15 -13.82 10.90 -9.36
C ALA A 15 -12.43 11.28 -8.81
N THR A 16 -11.79 12.34 -9.35
CA THR A 16 -10.52 12.87 -8.84
C THR A 16 -10.62 13.21 -7.36
N ILE A 17 -11.59 14.03 -6.97
CA ILE A 17 -11.77 14.45 -5.58
C ILE A 17 -11.99 13.25 -4.66
N ARG A 18 -12.76 12.24 -5.11
CA ARG A 18 -12.97 11.01 -4.34
C ARG A 18 -11.66 10.26 -4.08
N ILE A 19 -10.84 10.08 -5.11
CA ILE A 19 -9.59 9.32 -5.02
C ILE A 19 -8.55 10.08 -4.18
N LEU A 20 -8.42 11.39 -4.38
CA LEU A 20 -7.53 12.22 -3.56
C LEU A 20 -7.89 12.13 -2.07
N ASN A 21 -9.19 12.15 -1.74
CA ASN A 21 -9.65 11.95 -0.36
C ASN A 21 -9.32 10.56 0.19
N GLN A 22 -9.40 9.51 -0.64
CA GLN A 22 -8.98 8.16 -0.25
C GLN A 22 -7.47 8.09 0.01
N CYS A 23 -6.64 8.72 -0.83
CA CYS A 23 -5.19 8.80 -0.63
C CYS A 23 -4.81 9.61 0.61
N GLU A 24 -5.63 10.58 1.01
CA GLU A 24 -5.39 11.39 2.19
C GLU A 24 -5.85 10.72 3.49
N SER A 25 -6.89 9.87 3.43
CA SER A 25 -7.52 9.26 4.60
C SER A 25 -6.53 8.64 5.62
N PRO A 26 -5.50 7.89 5.22
CA PRO A 26 -4.53 7.28 6.15
C PRO A 26 -3.67 8.31 6.90
N PHE A 27 -3.60 9.54 6.41
CA PHE A 27 -2.75 10.61 6.93
C PHE A 27 -3.54 11.65 7.74
N LYS A 28 -4.88 11.58 7.78
CA LYS A 28 -5.71 12.56 8.52
C LYS A 28 -5.61 12.42 10.05
N GLN A 29 -5.08 11.30 10.55
CA GLN A 29 -4.94 11.03 11.99
C GLN A 29 -3.60 11.55 12.54
N LEU A 30 -3.33 12.87 12.46
CA LEU A 30 -2.20 13.46 13.21
C LEU A 30 -2.52 13.48 14.72
N PRO A 31 -1.53 13.24 15.62
CA PRO A 31 -0.08 13.22 15.41
C PRO A 31 0.55 11.81 15.38
N GLN A 32 -0.25 10.76 15.21
CA GLN A 32 0.25 9.39 15.23
C GLN A 32 0.74 8.99 13.84
N SER A 33 1.80 8.16 13.80
CA SER A 33 2.33 7.55 12.58
C SER A 33 1.20 7.01 11.69
N PRO A 34 1.37 6.97 10.35
CA PRO A 34 0.32 6.51 9.44
C PRO A 34 -0.26 5.20 9.96
N THR A 35 -1.58 5.18 10.17
CA THR A 35 -2.27 3.97 10.64
C THR A 35 -1.96 2.86 9.66
N SER A 36 -1.50 1.72 10.16
CA SER A 36 -1.25 0.50 9.38
C SER A 36 -2.44 0.25 8.46
N MET A 37 -2.26 0.47 7.16
CA MET A 37 -3.28 0.20 6.14
C MET A 37 -3.17 -1.26 5.73
N PRO A 38 -4.27 -2.02 5.72
CA PRO A 38 -4.27 -3.38 5.20
C PRO A 38 -3.70 -3.45 3.78
N PHE A 39 -2.93 -4.49 3.50
CA PHE A 39 -2.23 -4.65 2.21
C PHE A 39 -3.16 -4.59 0.99
N ASN A 40 -4.33 -5.24 1.08
CA ASN A 40 -5.35 -5.22 0.05
C ASN A 40 -5.90 -3.81 -0.20
N GLU A 41 -6.05 -3.00 0.84
CA GLU A 41 -6.49 -1.60 0.71
C GLU A 41 -5.40 -0.75 0.06
N LEU A 42 -4.13 -0.98 0.40
CA LEU A 42 -3.00 -0.31 -0.26
C LEU A 42 -2.97 -0.61 -1.76
N LEU A 43 -3.06 -1.88 -2.16
CA LEU A 43 -3.07 -2.25 -3.57
C LEU A 43 -4.28 -1.68 -4.31
N ALA A 44 -5.46 -1.73 -3.69
CA ALA A 44 -6.68 -1.13 -4.26
C ALA A 44 -6.53 0.38 -4.44
N LEU A 45 -5.91 1.07 -3.47
CA LEU A 45 -5.65 2.51 -3.54
C LEU A 45 -4.72 2.84 -4.71
N SER A 46 -3.60 2.13 -4.86
CA SER A 46 -2.67 2.29 -5.99
C SER A 46 -3.36 2.05 -7.33
N GLN A 47 -4.13 0.96 -7.43
CA GLN A 47 -4.86 0.62 -8.64
C GLN A 47 -5.89 1.68 -9.00
N ASN A 48 -6.67 2.17 -8.03
CA ASN A 48 -7.65 3.22 -8.25
C ASN A 48 -6.99 4.51 -8.74
N LEU A 49 -5.83 4.87 -8.19
CA LEU A 49 -5.09 6.06 -8.58
C LEU A 49 -4.62 5.97 -10.05
N VAL A 50 -3.98 4.85 -10.42
CA VAL A 50 -3.50 4.64 -11.80
C VAL A 50 -4.67 4.53 -12.79
N GLN A 51 -5.70 3.76 -12.45
CA GLN A 51 -6.87 3.62 -13.33
C GLN A 51 -7.57 4.96 -13.56
N HIS A 52 -7.62 5.81 -12.54
CA HIS A 52 -8.20 7.14 -12.69
C HIS A 52 -7.36 8.06 -13.56
N TRP A 53 -6.03 8.00 -13.43
CA TRP A 53 -5.12 8.67 -14.35
C TRP A 53 -5.36 8.24 -15.80
N GLU A 54 -5.43 6.93 -16.06
CA GLU A 54 -5.72 6.37 -17.40
C GLU A 54 -7.07 6.85 -17.96
N VAL A 55 -8.12 6.90 -17.13
CA VAL A 55 -9.45 7.40 -17.53
C VAL A 55 -9.42 8.90 -17.83
N MET A 56 -8.68 9.70 -17.06
CA MET A 56 -8.55 11.14 -17.32
C MET A 56 -7.79 11.42 -18.61
N ASN A 57 -6.67 10.72 -18.84
CA ASN A 57 -5.88 10.87 -20.08
C ASN A 57 -6.66 10.39 -21.31
N GLY A 58 -7.48 9.35 -21.16
CA GLY A 58 -8.36 8.85 -22.23
C GLY A 58 -9.64 9.66 -22.44
N CYS A 59 -9.93 10.67 -21.61
CA CYS A 59 -11.13 11.49 -21.75
C CYS A 59 -11.05 12.36 -23.01
N THR A 60 -12.16 12.50 -23.75
CA THR A 60 -12.24 13.38 -24.93
C THR A 60 -12.03 14.86 -24.60
N SER A 61 -12.09 15.22 -23.32
CA SER A 61 -11.85 16.56 -22.80
C SER A 61 -10.66 16.59 -21.85
N SER A 62 -9.67 15.70 -22.03
CA SER A 62 -8.48 15.60 -21.19
C SER A 62 -7.77 16.95 -20.98
N GLU A 63 -7.62 17.77 -22.02
CA GLU A 63 -7.02 19.12 -21.95
C GLU A 63 -7.76 20.06 -20.97
N ALA A 64 -9.06 19.87 -20.76
CA ALA A 64 -9.83 20.66 -19.80
C ALA A 64 -9.64 20.19 -18.35
N HIS A 65 -9.10 19.00 -18.14
CA HIS A 65 -8.92 18.38 -16.82
C HIS A 65 -7.46 18.40 -16.37
N ILE A 66 -6.54 18.07 -17.29
CA ILE A 66 -5.11 18.04 -17.05
C ILE A 66 -4.63 19.47 -17.04
N ASN A 67 -4.52 20.01 -15.84
CA ASN A 67 -3.94 21.32 -15.58
C ASN A 67 -2.85 21.17 -14.52
N PRO A 68 -1.97 22.18 -14.36
CA PRO A 68 -0.86 22.10 -13.42
C PRO A 68 -1.25 21.75 -11.97
N GLN A 69 -2.43 22.21 -11.53
CA GLN A 69 -2.94 21.92 -10.19
C GLN A 69 -3.32 20.44 -10.03
N LEU A 70 -3.95 19.84 -11.04
CA LEU A 70 -4.26 18.41 -11.04
C LEU A 70 -2.99 17.58 -11.01
N LEU A 71 -2.00 17.91 -11.86
CA LEU A 71 -0.72 17.19 -11.89
C LEU A 71 -0.04 17.20 -10.51
N ARG A 72 -0.02 18.37 -9.85
CA ARG A 72 0.47 18.51 -8.47
C ARG A 72 -0.26 17.55 -7.52
N PHE A 73 -1.59 17.54 -7.54
CA PHE A 73 -2.37 16.68 -6.66
C PHE A 73 -2.13 15.19 -6.92
N MET A 74 -2.02 14.79 -8.19
CA MET A 74 -1.75 13.40 -8.57
C MET A 74 -0.34 12.99 -8.11
N ALA A 75 0.67 13.83 -8.29
CA ALA A 75 2.02 13.57 -7.80
C ALA A 75 2.09 13.50 -6.27
N ASP A 76 1.41 14.40 -5.56
CA ASP A 76 1.32 14.36 -4.09
C ASP A 76 0.60 13.07 -3.62
N ALA A 77 -0.44 12.62 -4.32
CA ALA A 77 -1.13 11.36 -4.04
C ALA A 77 -0.22 10.15 -4.26
N VAL A 78 0.54 10.10 -5.36
CA VAL A 78 1.55 9.06 -5.61
C VAL A 78 2.60 9.07 -4.49
N GLY A 79 3.09 10.24 -4.09
CA GLY A 79 4.06 10.38 -2.99
C GLY A 79 3.57 9.81 -1.66
N ARG A 80 2.28 9.98 -1.34
CA ARG A 80 1.62 9.38 -0.16
C ARG A 80 1.49 7.86 -0.29
N VAL A 81 1.04 7.38 -1.44
CA VAL A 81 0.92 5.94 -1.73
C VAL A 81 2.30 5.27 -1.63
N LEU A 82 3.36 5.88 -2.16
CA LEU A 82 4.73 5.37 -2.03
C LEU A 82 5.18 5.29 -0.57
N THR A 83 4.82 6.26 0.28
CA THR A 83 5.09 6.18 1.73
C THR A 83 4.38 4.99 2.39
N LEU A 84 3.17 4.63 1.95
CA LEU A 84 2.52 3.42 2.45
C LEU A 84 3.21 2.14 1.97
N HIS A 85 3.73 2.11 0.74
CA HIS A 85 4.57 1.00 0.27
C HIS A 85 5.86 0.90 1.07
N ASP A 86 6.50 2.03 1.39
CA ASP A 86 7.71 2.08 2.23
C ASP A 86 7.47 1.35 3.56
N ILE A 87 6.37 1.68 4.25
CA ILE A 87 6.00 1.11 5.55
C ILE A 87 5.74 -0.40 5.44
N VAL A 88 5.01 -0.84 4.41
CA VAL A 88 4.71 -2.27 4.20
C VAL A 88 5.99 -3.06 3.92
N VAL A 89 6.86 -2.56 3.03
CA VAL A 89 8.12 -3.23 2.67
C VAL A 89 9.06 -3.29 3.88
N GLU A 90 9.13 -2.23 4.68
CA GLU A 90 9.90 -2.22 5.92
C GLU A 90 9.36 -3.25 6.93
N GLY A 91 8.04 -3.35 7.10
CA GLY A 91 7.43 -4.38 7.95
C GLY A 91 7.75 -5.80 7.49
N MET A 92 7.79 -6.06 6.18
CA MET A 92 8.19 -7.35 5.62
C MET A 92 9.67 -7.67 5.89
N LEU A 93 10.55 -6.67 5.74
CA LEU A 93 11.99 -6.83 6.01
C LEU A 93 12.27 -7.15 7.49
N LEU A 94 11.56 -6.48 8.41
CA LEU A 94 11.69 -6.70 9.85
C LEU A 94 11.16 -8.09 10.26
N SER A 95 10.10 -8.56 9.62
CA SER A 95 9.52 -9.88 9.90
C SER A 95 10.45 -11.04 9.46
N ARG A 96 11.39 -10.79 8.55
CA ARG A 96 12.37 -11.79 8.07
C ARG A 96 13.61 -11.89 8.97
N GLN A 97 13.82 -10.98 9.93
CA GLN A 97 14.97 -11.12 10.82
C GLN A 97 14.82 -12.39 11.68
N PRO A 98 15.74 -13.35 11.55
CA PRO A 98 15.68 -14.57 12.34
C PRO A 98 15.91 -14.24 13.82
N ASP A 99 15.16 -14.90 14.70
CA ASP A 99 15.37 -14.98 16.16
C ASP A 99 16.72 -15.68 16.52
N ASP A 100 17.82 -15.31 15.85
CA ASP A 100 19.14 -15.89 16.07
C ASP A 100 19.71 -15.55 17.46
N LEU A 101 19.09 -14.62 18.19
CA LEU A 101 19.43 -14.31 19.58
C LEU A 101 18.73 -15.20 20.61
N GLN A 102 17.71 -16.00 20.25
CA GLN A 102 17.01 -16.86 21.21
C GLN A 102 17.54 -18.30 21.28
N ARG A 103 18.50 -18.68 20.43
CA ARG A 103 19.17 -20.01 20.47
C ARG A 103 20.45 -20.07 21.32
N GLN A 104 20.96 -18.96 21.84
CA GLN A 104 22.19 -18.94 22.66
C GLN A 104 21.95 -18.97 24.19
N GLY A 105 20.73 -19.25 24.66
CA GLY A 105 20.36 -19.13 26.08
C GLY A 105 19.94 -20.41 26.83
N ARG A 106 20.09 -21.62 26.28
CA ARG A 106 19.78 -22.87 27.03
C ARG A 106 20.99 -23.80 27.16
N THR A 107 21.94 -23.38 27.97
CA THR A 107 22.90 -24.30 28.60
C THR A 107 22.29 -24.93 29.85
N TYR A 108 22.09 -26.24 29.79
CA TYR A 108 22.11 -27.24 30.87
C TYR A 108 21.57 -26.84 32.25
N GLY A 109 20.35 -27.30 32.52
CA GLY A 109 19.80 -27.48 33.87
C GLY A 109 19.12 -28.85 33.97
N ASP A 110 19.91 -29.84 34.34
CA ASP A 110 19.51 -31.17 34.77
C ASP A 110 18.68 -31.10 36.06
N ALA A 111 17.51 -31.75 36.07
CA ALA A 111 16.98 -32.52 37.20
C ALA A 111 15.57 -33.02 36.86
N GLY A 112 15.44 -34.34 36.67
CA GLY A 112 14.17 -34.99 36.44
C GLY A 112 13.24 -34.98 37.65
N ARG A 113 11.94 -35.21 37.39
CA ARG A 113 11.09 -36.05 38.23
C ARG A 113 9.77 -36.36 37.50
N ASN A 114 9.48 -37.64 37.45
CA ASN A 114 8.20 -38.24 37.10
C ASN A 114 7.03 -37.61 37.87
N CYS A 115 5.84 -37.57 37.28
CA CYS A 115 4.60 -38.03 37.94
C CYS A 115 3.44 -38.21 36.92
N PRO A 116 2.43 -39.04 37.25
CA PRO A 116 1.58 -39.75 36.28
C PRO A 116 0.09 -39.34 36.28
N HIS A 117 -0.62 -39.77 35.22
CA HIS A 117 -2.06 -40.07 35.08
C HIS A 117 -3.15 -39.12 35.63
N ALA A 118 -4.03 -38.63 34.74
CA ALA A 118 -5.50 -38.70 34.85
C ALA A 118 -6.16 -38.33 33.49
N THR A 119 -6.80 -39.24 32.77
CA THR A 119 -8.25 -39.59 32.76
C THR A 119 -9.17 -38.58 32.04
N PHE A 120 -9.92 -39.10 31.06
CA PHE A 120 -10.95 -38.46 30.24
C PHE A 120 -12.03 -37.70 31.01
N SER A 121 -12.54 -36.61 30.42
CA SER A 121 -13.96 -36.26 30.52
C SER A 121 -14.39 -35.46 29.28
N LEU A 122 -15.50 -35.89 28.68
CA LEU A 122 -16.21 -35.29 27.54
C LEU A 122 -17.35 -34.40 28.06
N GLU A 123 -17.74 -33.44 27.23
CA GLU A 123 -19.03 -32.69 27.15
C GLU A 123 -19.02 -31.17 27.46
N PRO A 124 -19.92 -30.40 26.82
CA PRO A 124 -19.60 -29.11 26.19
C PRO A 124 -20.44 -27.92 26.72
N ASN A 125 -19.96 -26.69 26.55
CA ASN A 125 -20.71 -25.55 26.01
C ASN A 125 -19.96 -24.22 26.12
N SER A 126 -20.19 -23.39 25.10
CA SER A 126 -20.15 -21.92 25.01
C SER A 126 -19.68 -21.13 26.24
N GLN A 127 -18.76 -20.17 26.01
CA GLN A 127 -19.02 -18.72 26.05
C GLN A 127 -17.73 -17.92 26.30
N ALA A 128 -17.67 -16.75 25.66
CA ALA A 128 -16.58 -15.79 25.60
C ALA A 128 -15.86 -15.51 26.93
N CYS A 129 -14.53 -15.32 26.85
CA CYS A 129 -13.75 -14.63 27.88
C CYS A 129 -12.68 -13.75 27.21
N ASN A 130 -12.72 -12.45 27.52
CA ASN A 130 -11.58 -11.55 27.43
C ASN A 130 -10.61 -11.82 28.60
N VAL A 131 -9.39 -11.32 28.45
CA VAL A 131 -8.40 -10.89 29.47
C VAL A 131 -7.22 -11.83 29.79
N ALA A 132 -6.03 -11.22 29.64
CA ALA A 132 -4.75 -11.40 30.33
C ALA A 132 -3.83 -12.60 30.01
N ASP A 133 -2.70 -12.24 29.39
CA ASP A 133 -1.34 -12.39 29.93
C ASP A 133 -1.09 -13.56 30.90
N CYS A 134 -0.41 -14.61 30.39
CA CYS A 134 0.75 -15.25 31.01
C CYS A 134 1.20 -16.48 30.18
N GLY A 135 2.48 -16.50 29.81
CA GLY A 135 3.32 -17.69 29.93
C GLY A 135 3.19 -18.82 28.91
N ASP A 136 4.20 -18.86 28.04
CA ASP A 136 4.90 -20.05 27.55
C ASP A 136 4.19 -20.98 26.53
N GLY A 137 4.89 -21.18 25.41
CA GLY A 137 4.92 -22.50 24.75
C GLY A 137 3.76 -22.89 23.84
N ARG A 138 3.77 -22.35 22.62
CA ARG A 138 3.58 -23.14 21.39
C ARG A 138 2.23 -23.88 21.22
N ALA A 139 1.19 -23.11 20.87
CA ALA A 139 0.00 -23.55 20.11
C ALA A 139 -0.74 -22.26 19.68
N CYS A 140 -1.05 -21.93 18.44
CA CYS A 140 -1.10 -22.66 17.18
C CYS A 140 -0.54 -21.77 16.06
N GLN A 141 0.19 -22.40 15.15
CA GLN A 141 0.35 -21.97 13.77
C GLN A 141 -1.05 -21.89 13.15
N ASN A 142 -1.76 -20.79 13.35
CA ASN A 142 -2.80 -20.44 12.42
C ASN A 142 -2.02 -19.94 11.21
N ALA A 143 -1.81 -20.81 10.22
CA ALA A 143 -1.47 -20.39 8.87
C ALA A 143 -2.48 -19.30 8.55
N THR A 144 -2.03 -18.04 8.60
CA THR A 144 -2.92 -16.90 8.49
C THR A 144 -3.32 -16.93 7.03
N LEU A 145 -4.52 -17.48 6.77
CA LEU A 145 -5.08 -17.55 5.43
C LEU A 145 -5.08 -16.13 4.89
N ALA A 146 -4.11 -15.84 4.04
CA ALA A 146 -3.98 -14.54 3.42
C ALA A 146 -4.82 -14.59 2.15
N PHE A 147 -5.82 -13.72 2.12
CA PHE A 147 -6.61 -13.50 0.93
C PHE A 147 -5.92 -12.42 0.09
N VAL A 148 -5.46 -12.79 -1.10
CA VAL A 148 -5.06 -11.82 -2.12
C VAL A 148 -6.20 -11.73 -3.13
N GLY A 149 -7.06 -10.74 -2.96
CA GLY A 149 -8.31 -10.64 -3.73
C GLY A 149 -9.22 -11.84 -3.46
N SER A 150 -9.41 -12.71 -4.46
CA SER A 150 -10.20 -13.95 -4.35
C SER A 150 -9.35 -15.21 -4.16
N LEU A 151 -8.02 -15.09 -4.19
CA LEU A 151 -7.11 -16.23 -4.03
C LEU A 151 -6.94 -16.55 -2.54
N LYS A 152 -7.15 -17.83 -2.21
CA LYS A 152 -6.90 -18.39 -0.89
C LYS A 152 -5.59 -19.17 -0.96
N LEU A 153 -4.56 -18.65 -0.32
CA LEU A 153 -3.25 -19.27 -0.24
C LEU A 153 -3.09 -19.86 1.17
N ASP A 154 -2.64 -21.11 1.25
CA ASP A 154 -2.43 -21.86 2.48
C ASP A 154 -0.95 -22.00 2.87
N ASP A 155 -0.03 -21.79 1.92
CA ASP A 155 1.41 -21.72 2.14
C ASP A 155 1.89 -20.28 2.34
N GLU A 156 2.64 -20.05 3.42
CA GLU A 156 3.23 -18.75 3.77
C GLU A 156 4.26 -18.28 2.72
N GLU A 157 4.99 -19.22 2.09
CA GLU A 157 5.94 -18.90 1.02
C GLU A 157 5.20 -18.39 -0.23
N GLU A 158 4.14 -19.07 -0.64
CA GLU A 158 3.29 -18.64 -1.76
C GLU A 158 2.65 -17.27 -1.49
N VAL A 159 2.16 -17.04 -0.27
CA VAL A 159 1.64 -15.74 0.16
C VAL A 159 2.69 -14.66 -0.01
N SER A 160 3.92 -14.88 0.48
CA SER A 160 5.00 -13.90 0.38
C SER A 160 5.34 -13.57 -1.07
N ILE A 161 5.44 -14.58 -1.93
CA ILE A 161 5.74 -14.39 -3.37
C ILE A 161 4.65 -13.55 -4.04
N VAL A 162 3.38 -13.89 -3.83
CA VAL A 162 2.25 -13.16 -4.43
C VAL A 162 2.19 -11.73 -3.93
N PHE A 163 2.43 -11.50 -2.64
CA PHE A 163 2.47 -10.15 -2.06
C PHE A 163 3.60 -9.32 -2.68
N GLN A 164 4.81 -9.86 -2.76
CA GLN A 164 5.95 -9.18 -3.35
C GLN A 164 5.68 -8.81 -4.81
N GLU A 165 5.12 -9.73 -5.60
CA GLU A 165 4.86 -9.48 -7.01
C GLU A 165 3.75 -8.45 -7.22
N ALA A 166 2.70 -8.50 -6.40
CA ALA A 166 1.65 -7.48 -6.43
C ALA A 166 2.20 -6.09 -6.08
N LEU A 167 3.13 -5.98 -5.13
CA LEU A 167 3.83 -4.73 -4.82
C LEU A 167 4.70 -4.26 -5.98
N ARG A 168 5.51 -5.14 -6.59
CA ARG A 168 6.33 -4.80 -7.76
C ARG A 168 5.46 -4.24 -8.88
N HIS A 169 4.36 -4.93 -9.20
CA HIS A 169 3.45 -4.52 -10.26
C HIS A 169 2.77 -3.19 -9.95
N SER A 170 2.28 -2.99 -8.72
CA SER A 170 1.72 -1.72 -8.24
C SER A 170 2.71 -0.56 -8.44
N ILE A 171 3.97 -0.77 -8.03
CA ILE A 171 5.04 0.20 -8.16
C ILE A 171 5.37 0.52 -9.61
N ILE A 172 5.50 -0.49 -10.47
CA ILE A 172 5.78 -0.30 -11.91
C ILE A 172 4.69 0.57 -12.56
N ARG A 173 3.41 0.32 -12.24
CA ARG A 173 2.30 1.11 -12.76
C ARG A 173 2.30 2.56 -12.27
N LEU A 174 2.61 2.79 -11.00
CA LEU A 174 2.79 4.15 -10.47
C LEU A 174 3.96 4.87 -11.17
N GLY A 175 5.00 4.13 -11.57
CA GLY A 175 6.14 4.67 -12.31
C GLY A 175 5.77 5.13 -13.71
N ALA A 176 5.01 4.33 -14.44
CA ALA A 176 4.48 4.71 -15.75
C ALA A 176 3.60 5.98 -15.63
N MET A 177 2.72 6.03 -14.63
CA MET A 177 1.90 7.21 -14.36
C MET A 177 2.75 8.47 -14.06
N LEU A 178 3.83 8.35 -13.28
CA LEU A 178 4.73 9.48 -13.02
C LEU A 178 5.48 9.95 -14.27
N GLN A 179 5.83 9.03 -15.16
CA GLN A 179 6.46 9.35 -16.44
C GLN A 179 5.48 10.12 -17.35
N ASP A 180 4.20 9.69 -17.41
CA ASP A 180 3.17 10.45 -18.12
C ASP A 180 3.01 11.86 -17.52
N ILE A 181 2.98 11.98 -16.19
CA ILE A 181 2.92 13.29 -15.52
C ILE A 181 4.14 14.15 -15.88
N GLU A 182 5.34 13.58 -15.92
CA GLU A 182 6.55 14.28 -16.35
C GLU A 182 6.40 14.81 -17.77
N GLU A 183 5.90 13.99 -18.71
CA GLU A 183 5.64 14.41 -20.09
C GLU A 183 4.60 15.54 -20.17
N GLU A 184 3.50 15.44 -19.41
CA GLU A 184 2.48 16.49 -19.35
C GLU A 184 3.03 17.82 -18.83
N ILE A 185 3.88 17.82 -17.79
CA ILE A 185 4.51 19.05 -17.26
C ILE A 185 5.29 19.79 -18.35
N HIS A 186 5.98 19.07 -19.24
CA HIS A 186 6.78 19.67 -20.31
C HIS A 186 5.93 20.30 -21.42
N GLN A 187 4.65 19.94 -21.54
CA GLN A 187 3.74 20.54 -22.52
C GLN A 187 3.24 21.92 -22.08
N PHE A 188 3.21 22.20 -20.77
CA PHE A 188 2.74 23.48 -20.23
C PHE A 188 3.76 24.60 -20.44
N GLY A 189 3.29 25.73 -20.97
CA GLY A 189 4.08 26.95 -21.06
C GLY A 189 4.35 27.59 -19.69
N PRO A 190 5.38 28.46 -19.57
CA PRO A 190 5.69 29.15 -18.31
C PRO A 190 4.53 30.02 -17.80
N ASP A 191 3.67 30.50 -18.69
CA ASP A 191 2.52 31.35 -18.36
C ASP A 191 1.38 30.56 -17.69
N GLU A 192 1.27 29.25 -17.94
CA GLU A 192 0.16 28.43 -17.41
C GLU A 192 0.33 28.09 -15.92
N PHE A 193 1.57 28.08 -15.44
CA PHE A 193 1.90 27.87 -14.03
C PHE A 193 1.72 29.12 -13.16
N SER A 194 1.55 30.30 -13.76
CA SER A 194 1.46 31.58 -13.04
C SER A 194 0.28 31.66 -12.05
N ASN A 195 -0.77 30.87 -12.27
CA ASN A 195 -1.98 30.83 -11.44
C ASN A 195 -1.91 29.79 -10.31
N VAL A 196 -0.84 29.00 -10.23
CA VAL A 196 -0.70 27.94 -9.22
C VAL A 196 0.31 28.36 -8.15
N GLU A 197 -0.09 28.33 -6.89
CA GLU A 197 0.74 28.79 -5.75
C GLU A 197 2.04 27.97 -5.61
N ARG A 198 1.97 26.66 -5.92
CA ARG A 198 3.12 25.75 -5.90
C ARG A 198 3.05 24.79 -7.09
N PRO A 199 3.54 25.19 -8.26
CA PRO A 199 3.55 24.32 -9.43
C PRO A 199 4.42 23.09 -9.16
N LEU A 200 4.04 21.95 -9.74
CA LEU A 200 4.83 20.73 -9.67
C LEU A 200 6.13 20.90 -10.44
N GLN A 201 7.27 20.70 -9.77
CA GLN A 201 8.58 20.81 -10.41
C GLN A 201 9.04 19.46 -10.95
N ASP A 202 9.76 19.49 -12.08
CA ASP A 202 10.40 18.31 -12.68
C ASP A 202 11.30 17.55 -11.68
N THR A 203 12.03 18.29 -10.83
CA THR A 203 12.87 17.73 -9.77
C THR A 203 12.08 16.95 -8.71
N GLU A 204 10.84 17.36 -8.42
CA GLU A 204 9.95 16.66 -7.49
C GLU A 204 9.48 15.33 -8.09
N VAL A 205 9.09 15.32 -9.38
CA VAL A 205 8.70 14.08 -10.08
C VAL A 205 9.86 13.10 -10.16
N LYS A 206 11.06 13.57 -10.53
CA LYS A 206 12.29 12.77 -10.51
C LYS A 206 12.62 12.23 -9.12
N GLY A 207 12.36 13.02 -8.06
CA GLY A 207 12.47 12.57 -6.69
C GLY A 207 11.52 11.41 -6.36
N LEU A 208 10.26 11.47 -6.83
CA LEU A 208 9.29 10.39 -6.67
C LEU A 208 9.71 9.13 -7.45
N ILE A 209 10.17 9.27 -8.69
CA ILE A 209 10.70 8.16 -9.50
C ILE A 209 11.91 7.51 -8.81
N GLY A 210 12.83 8.32 -8.26
CA GLY A 210 13.97 7.82 -7.50
C GLY A 210 13.55 7.03 -6.26
N ARG A 211 12.56 7.54 -5.50
CA ARG A 211 11.98 6.81 -4.36
C ARG A 211 11.37 5.48 -4.81
N LEU A 212 10.62 5.48 -5.90
CA LEU A 212 9.98 4.32 -6.49
C LEU A 212 10.99 3.20 -6.80
N PHE A 213 12.11 3.54 -7.45
CA PHE A 213 13.21 2.58 -7.67
C PHE A 213 13.82 2.08 -6.37
N GLY A 214 13.93 2.93 -5.35
CA GLY A 214 14.39 2.54 -4.01
C GLY A 214 13.46 1.54 -3.32
N VAL A 215 12.13 1.68 -3.47
CA VAL A 215 11.15 0.70 -2.98
C VAL A 215 11.27 -0.61 -3.76
N LEU A 216 11.33 -0.53 -5.09
CA LEU A 216 11.44 -1.70 -5.96
C LEU A 216 12.72 -2.51 -5.68
N GLY A 217 13.84 -1.84 -5.45
CA GLY A 217 15.10 -2.47 -5.05
C GLY A 217 14.99 -3.24 -3.75
N ARG A 218 14.32 -2.66 -2.73
CA ARG A 218 14.07 -3.34 -1.45
C ARG A 218 13.15 -4.56 -1.61
N ILE A 219 12.10 -4.46 -2.41
CA ILE A 219 11.23 -5.63 -2.69
C ILE A 219 12.01 -6.73 -3.43
N SER A 220 12.95 -6.36 -4.29
CA SER A 220 13.79 -7.32 -5.00
C SER A 220 14.76 -8.05 -4.07
N SER A 221 15.16 -7.41 -2.96
CA SER A 221 15.97 -8.03 -1.90
C SER A 221 15.19 -8.94 -0.93
N LEU A 222 13.86 -9.03 -1.06
CA LEU A 222 13.03 -9.93 -0.27
C LEU A 222 13.04 -11.38 -0.78
N ASN A 223 13.60 -11.64 -1.97
CA ASN A 223 13.93 -12.98 -2.45
C ASN A 223 15.28 -13.41 -1.88
#